data_AF-A0A661Y3E4-F1
#
_entry.id   AF-A0A661Y3E4-F1
#
_cell.length_a   1.000
_cell.length_b   1.000
_cell.length_c   1.000
_cell.angle_alpha   90.00
_cell.angle_beta   90.00
_cell.angle_gamma   90.00
#
_symmetry.space_group_name_H-M   'P 1'
#
loop_
_entity.id
_entity.type
_entity.pdbx_description
1 polymer ?
#
loop_
_entity_poly.entity_id
_entity_poly.type
_entity_poly.pdbx_seq_one_letter_code
_entity_poly.pdbx_strand_id
1 'polypeptide(L)'
;MIITGIVLWFDNYFSLFLPKGFLDVSLVVHYWEAWLATLAIGVWHLYATLFNPHVYPMNPSWITGKMPEDMYRHEHPLHLEEAKNDEKASIRKTLNEMSIARKDIPPKK
;
A
#
# COMPACT_ATOMS: atom_id res chain seq x y z
N MET A 1 12.82 -13.01 8.09
CA MET A 1 11.46 -13.34 7.60
C MET A 1 11.52 -14.29 6.42
N ILE A 2 11.94 -13.85 5.23
CA ILE A 2 11.88 -14.68 4.03
C ILE A 2 12.89 -15.83 4.07
N ILE A 3 14.17 -15.53 4.32
CA ILE A 3 15.24 -16.53 4.30
C ILE A 3 15.06 -17.55 5.45
N THR A 4 14.92 -17.07 6.68
CA THR A 4 14.66 -17.92 7.85
C THR A 4 13.36 -18.69 7.71
N GLY A 5 12.33 -18.10 7.09
CA GLY A 5 11.06 -18.78 6.83
C GLY A 5 11.20 -19.92 5.82
N ILE A 6 11.92 -19.71 4.70
CA ILE A 6 12.18 -20.76 3.71
C ILE A 6 12.99 -21.91 4.32
N VAL A 7 14.01 -21.58 5.12
CA VAL A 7 14.84 -22.59 5.81
C VAL A 7 13.99 -23.45 6.75
N LEU A 8 13.08 -22.84 7.51
CA LEU A 8 12.20 -23.55 8.44
C LEU A 8 11.07 -24.30 7.74
N TRP A 9 10.59 -23.81 6.58
CA TRP A 9 9.54 -24.48 5.82
C TRP A 9 10.03 -25.78 5.17
N PHE A 10 11.29 -25.81 4.70
CA PHE A 10 11.91 -27.01 4.12
C PHE A 10 12.97 -27.61 5.04
N ASP A 11 12.66 -27.72 6.33
CA ASP A 11 13.55 -28.19 7.40
C ASP A 11 14.24 -29.53 7.06
N ASN A 12 13.50 -30.50 6.56
CA ASN A 12 14.01 -31.83 6.18
C ASN A 12 15.11 -31.73 5.11
N TYR A 13 14.93 -30.87 4.11
CA TYR A 13 15.94 -30.67 3.07
C TYR A 13 17.17 -29.97 3.62
N PHE A 14 16.97 -28.87 4.35
CA PHE A 14 18.07 -28.06 4.86
C PHE A 14 18.85 -28.72 5.99
N SER A 15 18.22 -29.60 6.79
CA SER A 15 18.88 -30.37 7.85
C SER A 15 19.98 -31.31 7.34
N LEU A 16 19.93 -31.69 6.06
CA LEU A 16 20.93 -32.56 5.42
C LEU A 16 22.21 -31.78 5.07
N PHE A 17 22.11 -30.47 4.85
CA PHE A 17 23.21 -29.61 4.39
C PHE A 17 23.73 -28.68 5.49
N LEU A 18 22.92 -28.36 6.49
CA LEU A 18 23.24 -27.37 7.50
C LEU A 18 23.73 -28.01 8.80
N PRO A 19 24.64 -27.33 9.52
CA PRO A 19 25.15 -27.82 10.79
C PRO A 19 24.03 -27.90 11.84
N LYS A 20 24.22 -28.81 12.81
CA LYS A 20 23.34 -28.94 13.97
C LYS A 20 23.19 -27.60 14.69
N GLY A 21 21.95 -27.25 15.04
CA GLY A 21 21.62 -25.98 15.70
C GLY A 21 21.31 -24.82 14.75
N PHE A 22 21.59 -24.92 13.45
CA PHE A 22 21.26 -23.84 12.51
C PHE A 22 19.75 -23.59 12.40
N LEU A 23 18.96 -24.66 12.37
CA LEU A 23 17.50 -24.55 12.36
C LEU A 23 16.96 -23.93 13.66
N ASP A 24 17.57 -24.25 14.81
CA ASP A 24 17.18 -23.66 16.10
C ASP A 24 17.45 -22.15 16.13
N VAL A 25 18.61 -21.72 15.64
CA VAL A 25 18.93 -20.29 15.51
C VAL A 25 17.98 -19.62 14.51
N SER A 26 17.72 -20.26 13.37
CA SER A 26 16.79 -19.76 12.35
C SER A 26 15.39 -19.55 12.94
N LEU A 27 14.93 -20.47 13.80
CA LEU A 27 13.65 -20.38 14.50
C LEU A 27 13.61 -19.17 15.43
N VAL A 28 14.64 -18.99 16.28
CA VAL A 28 14.71 -17.86 17.21
C VAL A 28 14.72 -16.53 16.46
N VAL A 29 15.54 -16.41 15.41
CA VAL A 29 15.61 -15.20 14.58
C VAL A 29 14.25 -14.93 13.92
N HIS A 30 13.66 -15.94 13.28
CA HIS A 30 12.36 -15.78 12.63
C HIS A 30 11.27 -15.36 13.62
N TYR A 31 11.23 -15.96 14.81
CA TYR A 31 10.28 -15.62 15.85
C TYR A 31 10.39 -14.15 16.27
N TRP A 32 11.60 -13.66 16.53
CA TRP A 32 11.80 -12.26 16.94
C TRP A 32 11.51 -11.27 15.81
N GLU A 33 11.92 -11.59 14.59
CA GLU A 33 11.55 -10.79 13.43
C GLU A 33 10.01 -10.73 13.28
N ALA A 34 9.28 -11.81 13.59
CA ALA A 34 7.82 -11.86 13.47
C ALA A 34 7.18 -10.91 14.48
N TRP A 35 7.65 -10.93 15.73
CA TRP A 35 7.23 -9.97 16.75
C TRP A 35 7.52 -8.53 16.35
N LEU A 36 8.72 -8.25 15.84
CA LEU A 36 9.07 -6.90 15.38
C LEU A 36 8.15 -6.44 14.24
N ALA A 37 7.86 -7.31 13.28
CA ALA A 37 6.92 -7.00 12.20
C ALA A 37 5.49 -6.79 12.70
N THR A 38 4.99 -7.67 13.58
CA THR A 38 3.66 -7.55 14.18
C THR A 38 3.52 -6.25 14.98
N LEU A 39 4.52 -5.88 15.77
CA LEU A 39 4.50 -4.63 16.55
C LEU A 39 4.67 -3.40 15.66
N ALA A 40 5.52 -3.45 14.63
CA ALA A 40 5.67 -2.36 13.67
C ALA A 40 4.35 -2.10 12.92
N ILE A 41 3.62 -3.15 12.53
CA ILE A 41 2.31 -2.97 11.91
C ILE A 41 1.27 -2.53 12.95
N GLY A 42 1.13 -3.29 14.04
CA GLY A 42 0.06 -3.09 15.02
C GLY A 42 0.16 -1.79 15.81
N VAL A 43 1.37 -1.37 16.19
CA VAL A 43 1.58 -0.14 16.97
C VAL A 43 1.89 1.02 16.04
N TRP A 44 3.02 0.97 15.32
CA TRP A 44 3.50 2.12 14.56
C TRP A 44 2.62 2.43 13.35
N HIS A 45 2.37 1.44 12.50
CA HIS A 45 1.64 1.65 11.25
C HIS A 45 0.17 1.99 11.50
N LEU A 46 -0.54 1.21 12.33
CA LEU A 46 -1.94 1.53 12.65
C LEU A 46 -2.07 2.88 13.36
N TYR A 47 -1.12 3.26 14.23
CA TYR A 47 -1.13 4.61 14.80
C TYR A 47 -1.01 5.67 13.71
N ALA A 48 -0.03 5.56 12.83
CA ALA A 48 0.23 6.54 11.79
C ALA A 48 -0.94 6.68 10.79
N THR A 49 -1.68 5.60 10.51
CA THR A 49 -2.72 5.58 9.48
C THR A 49 -4.15 5.76 10.00
N LEU A 50 -4.45 5.34 11.24
CA LEU A 50 -5.80 5.38 11.81
C LEU A 50 -5.94 6.34 12.99
N PHE A 51 -4.89 6.53 13.78
CA PHE A 51 -5.00 7.25 15.07
C PHE A 51 -4.28 8.60 15.08
N ASN A 52 -3.52 8.94 14.03
CA ASN A 52 -2.87 10.24 13.90
C ASN A 52 -3.92 11.33 13.57
N PRO A 53 -4.04 12.40 14.39
CA PRO A 53 -5.02 13.47 14.19
C PRO A 53 -4.95 14.15 12.83
N HIS A 54 -3.78 14.17 12.18
CA HIS A 54 -3.60 14.81 10.88
C HIS A 54 -4.23 14.05 9.72
N VAL A 55 -4.40 12.72 9.86
CA VAL A 55 -4.97 11.87 8.81
C VAL A 55 -6.27 11.21 9.25
N TYR A 56 -6.73 11.44 10.48
CA TYR A 56 -7.94 10.83 11.03
C TYR A 56 -9.19 11.20 10.21
N PRO A 57 -10.12 10.26 9.95
CA PRO A 57 -10.12 8.86 10.38
C PRO A 57 -9.15 7.97 9.60
N MET A 58 -8.79 8.34 8.38
CA MET A 58 -7.69 7.80 7.58
C MET A 58 -7.59 8.50 6.21
N ASN A 59 -6.44 8.39 5.55
CA ASN A 59 -6.26 8.80 4.16
C ASN A 59 -6.99 7.82 3.21
N PRO A 60 -7.99 8.24 2.40
CA PRO A 60 -8.79 7.35 1.56
C PRO A 60 -8.08 6.86 0.29
N SER A 61 -6.84 7.30 0.04
CA SER A 61 -6.07 6.94 -1.16
C SER A 61 -5.82 5.43 -1.27
N TRP A 62 -5.61 4.74 -0.15
CA TRP A 62 -5.43 3.29 -0.13
C TRP A 62 -6.68 2.49 -0.56
N ILE A 63 -7.88 3.09 -0.57
CA ILE A 63 -9.13 2.46 -1.03
C ILE A 63 -9.52 2.98 -2.41
N THR A 64 -9.58 4.30 -2.57
CA THR A 64 -10.15 4.96 -3.76
C THR A 64 -9.09 5.43 -4.75
N GLY A 65 -7.81 5.41 -4.37
CA GLY A 65 -6.73 6.05 -5.10
C GLY A 65 -6.76 7.58 -5.04
N LYS A 66 -7.71 8.19 -4.31
CA LYS A 66 -7.89 9.65 -4.24
C LYS A 66 -7.71 10.16 -2.81
N MET A 67 -7.27 11.42 -2.69
CA MET A 67 -7.05 12.10 -1.41
C MET A 67 -7.71 13.49 -1.43
N PRO A 68 -8.32 13.96 -0.32
CA PRO A 68 -8.83 15.33 -0.20
C PRO A 68 -7.73 16.39 -0.46
N GLU A 69 -8.09 17.52 -1.07
CA GLU A 69 -7.11 18.56 -1.44
C GLU A 69 -6.38 19.15 -0.22
N ASP A 70 -7.09 19.36 0.88
CA ASP A 70 -6.54 19.88 2.13
C ASP A 70 -5.49 18.94 2.74
N MET A 71 -5.79 17.64 2.77
CA MET A 71 -4.86 16.60 3.20
C MET A 71 -3.65 16.53 2.25
N TYR A 72 -3.87 16.54 0.94
CA TYR A 72 -2.80 16.53 -0.07
C TYR A 72 -1.89 17.74 0.04
N ARG A 73 -2.45 18.93 0.25
CA ARG A 73 -1.69 20.16 0.44
C ARG A 73 -0.78 20.08 1.67
N HIS A 74 -1.23 19.41 2.73
CA HIS A 74 -0.47 19.27 3.96
C HIS A 74 0.66 18.22 3.84
N GLU A 75 0.35 17.05 3.26
CA GLU A 75 1.31 15.94 3.11
C GLU A 75 2.29 16.14 1.94
N HIS A 76 1.83 16.78 0.87
CA HIS A 76 2.57 16.96 -0.40
C HIS A 76 2.49 18.41 -0.92
N PRO A 77 2.96 19.40 -0.15
CA PRO A 77 2.81 20.82 -0.50
C PRO A 77 3.45 21.20 -1.84
N LEU A 78 4.51 20.49 -2.25
CA LEU A 78 5.26 20.78 -3.47
C LEU A 78 4.60 20.26 -4.75
N HIS A 79 3.65 19.33 -4.65
CA HIS A 79 3.05 18.62 -5.80
C HIS A 79 1.59 19.02 -6.06
N LEU A 80 1.07 20.03 -5.35
CA LEU A 80 -0.35 20.38 -5.44
C LEU A 80 -0.77 20.81 -6.85
N GLU A 81 0.03 21.63 -7.51
CA GLU A 81 -0.30 22.13 -8.85
C GLU A 81 -0.18 21.03 -9.91
N GLU A 82 0.78 20.12 -9.75
CA GLU A 82 0.93 18.94 -10.59
C GLU A 82 -0.31 18.03 -10.47
N ALA A 83 -0.71 17.70 -9.24
CA ALA A 83 -1.90 16.88 -8.98
C ALA A 83 -3.19 17.51 -9.56
N LYS A 84 -3.34 18.83 -9.45
CA LYS A 84 -4.49 19.56 -10.05
C LYS A 84 -4.50 19.50 -11.57
N ASN A 85 -3.32 19.58 -12.19
CA ASN A 85 -3.22 19.51 -13.65
C ASN A 85 -3.53 18.09 -14.15
N ASP A 86 -3.07 17.07 -13.44
CA ASP A 86 -3.37 15.67 -13.74
C ASP A 86 -4.87 15.37 -13.59
N GLU A 87 -5.50 15.89 -12.53
CA GLU A 87 -6.95 15.77 -12.35
C GLU A 87 -7.71 16.41 -13.52
N LYS A 88 -7.36 17.65 -13.91
CA LYS A 88 -7.98 18.34 -15.05
C LYS A 88 -7.78 17.57 -16.36
N ALA A 89 -6.59 17.01 -16.59
CA ALA A 89 -6.30 16.21 -17.76
C ALA A 89 -7.17 14.95 -17.80
N SER A 90 -7.33 14.26 -16.66
CA SER A 90 -8.20 13.09 -16.54
C SER A 90 -9.67 13.41 -16.83
N ILE A 91 -10.19 14.49 -16.24
CA ILE A 91 -11.58 14.96 -16.46
C ILE A 91 -11.79 15.32 -17.93
N ARG A 92 -10.83 16.03 -18.54
CA ARG A 92 -10.91 16.39 -19.97
C ARG A 92 -10.96 15.15 -20.86
N LYS A 93 -10.15 14.13 -20.56
CA LYS A 93 -10.17 12.87 -21.30
C LYS A 93 -11.54 12.19 -21.18
N THR A 94 -12.07 12.05 -19.97
CA THR A 94 -13.39 11.43 -19.74
C THR A 94 -14.52 12.21 -20.42
N LEU A 95 -14.48 13.55 -20.38
CA LEU A 95 -15.46 14.40 -21.08
C LEU A 95 -15.42 14.20 -22.60
N ASN A 96 -14.22 14.11 -23.18
CA ASN A 96 -14.06 13.86 -24.61
C ASN A 96 -14.62 12.49 -25.00
N GLU A 97 -14.32 11.45 -24.22
CA GLU A 97 -14.84 10.09 -24.44
C GLU A 97 -16.37 10.06 -24.36
N MET A 98 -16.97 10.69 -23.34
CA MET A 98 -18.43 10.79 -23.22
C MET A 98 -19.06 11.60 -24.36
N SER A 99 -18.39 12.67 -24.81
CA SER A 99 -18.86 13.46 -25.95
C SER A 99 -18.83 12.69 -27.26
N ILE A 100 -17.81 11.85 -27.47
CA ILE A 100 -17.73 10.96 -28.64
C ILE A 100 -18.85 9.94 -28.55
N ALA A 101 -18.99 9.23 -27.42
CA ALA A 101 -20.04 8.26 -27.20
C ALA A 101 -21.46 8.85 -27.41
N ARG A 102 -21.70 10.10 -26.99
CA ARG A 102 -22.98 10.78 -27.23
C ARG A 102 -23.27 11.02 -28.72
N LYS A 103 -22.25 11.36 -29.52
CA LYS A 103 -22.43 11.60 -30.97
C LYS A 103 -22.83 10.34 -31.73
N ASP A 104 -22.46 9.17 -31.21
CA ASP A 104 -22.73 7.86 -31.81
C ASP A 104 -24.09 7.27 -31.38
N ILE A 105 -24.85 7.94 -30.51
CA ILE A 105 -26.19 7.49 -30.11
C ILE A 105 -27.20 7.90 -31.19
N PRO A 106 -27.88 6.95 -31.86
CA PRO A 106 -28.91 7.27 -32.83
C PRO A 106 -30.09 7.99 -32.15
N PRO A 107 -30.77 8.93 -32.84
CA PRO A 107 -31.90 9.63 -32.26
C PRO A 107 -33.00 8.63 -31.85
N LYS A 108 -33.58 8.82 -30.65
CA LYS A 108 -34.75 8.05 -30.24
C LYS A 108 -35.88 8.32 -31.23
N LYS A 109 -36.42 7.24 -31.82
CA LYS A 109 -37.61 7.28 -32.68
C LYS A 109 -38.84 7.77 -31.92
#